data_AF-A0A101HMY1-F1
#
_entry.id   AF-A0A101HMY1-F1
#
_cell.length_a   1.000
_cell.length_b   1.000
_cell.length_c   1.000
_cell.angle_alpha   90.00
_cell.angle_beta   90.00
_cell.angle_gamma   90.00
#
_symmetry.space_group_name_H-M   'P 1'
#
loop_
_entity.id
_entity.type
_entity.pdbx_description
1 polymer ?
#
loop_
_entity_poly.entity_id
_entity_poly.type
_entity_poly.pdbx_seq_one_letter_code
_entity_poly.pdbx_strand_id
1 'polypeptide(L)' 'MSLRLEIDLFDKNNWQVNNSSLIAETLGFKDDELFRDCLSAFITEIVLNATVLEYIMVLAHNYLVSNGCLLKQK' A
#
# COMPACT_ATOMS: atom_id res chain seq x y z
N MET A 1 -9.47 -20.96 12.40
CA MET A 1 -9.51 -20.57 10.98
C MET A 1 -9.60 -19.04 10.98
N SER A 2 -8.49 -18.34 10.76
CA SER A 2 -8.47 -16.87 10.83
C SER A 2 -9.02 -16.31 9.53
N LEU A 3 -10.10 -15.55 9.59
CA LEU A 3 -10.55 -14.72 8.47
C LEU A 3 -9.46 -13.66 8.24
N ARG A 4 -8.63 -13.85 7.21
CA ARG A 4 -7.74 -12.77 6.76
C ARG A 4 -8.63 -11.68 6.19
N LEU A 5 -8.61 -10.50 6.81
CA LEU A 5 -9.22 -9.31 6.25
C LEU A 5 -8.34 -8.89 5.07
N GLU A 6 -8.72 -9.29 3.86
CA GLU A 6 -8.04 -8.86 2.64
C GLU A 6 -8.70 -7.58 2.14
N ILE A 7 -7.91 -6.51 2.01
CA ILE A 7 -8.35 -5.26 1.38
C ILE A 7 -8.23 -5.39 -0.15
N ASP A 8 -9.25 -4.97 -0.88
CA ASP A 8 -9.22 -4.96 -2.35
C ASP A 8 -8.47 -3.73 -2.86
N LEU A 9 -7.23 -3.94 -3.30
CA LEU A 9 -6.38 -2.85 -3.82
C LEU A 9 -6.67 -2.48 -5.28
N PHE A 10 -7.61 -3.17 -5.95
CA PHE A 10 -8.14 -2.72 -7.25
C PHE A 10 -9.20 -1.62 -7.09
N ASP A 11 -9.81 -1.48 -5.90
CA ASP A 11 -10.65 -0.33 -5.58
C ASP A 11 -9.78 0.87 -5.15
N LYS A 12 -9.83 1.94 -5.95
CA LYS A 12 -9.13 3.19 -5.67
C LYS A 12 -9.48 3.78 -4.31
N ASN A 13 -10.70 3.57 -3.82
CA ASN A 13 -11.15 4.13 -2.54
C ASN A 13 -10.47 3.48 -1.33
N ASN A 14 -9.90 2.28 -1.51
CA ASN A 14 -9.21 1.56 -0.44
C ASN A 14 -7.79 2.10 -0.18
N TRP A 15 -7.23 2.87 -1.11
CA TRP A 15 -5.91 3.52 -0.98
C TRP A 15 -6.00 4.77 -0.09
N GLN A 16 -6.04 4.53 1.22
CA GLN A 16 -6.11 5.57 2.25
C GLN A 16 -5.15 5.26 3.40
N VAL A 17 -4.65 6.31 4.06
CA VAL A 17 -3.69 6.16 5.17
C VAL A 17 -4.34 5.48 6.39
N ASN A 18 -5.64 5.63 6.61
CA ASN A 18 -6.38 4.89 7.65
C ASN A 18 -6.39 3.37 7.42
N ASN A 19 -6.18 2.93 6.17
CA ASN A 19 -6.07 1.53 5.78
C ASN A 19 -4.62 1.04 5.77
N SER A 20 -3.65 1.82 6.28
CA SER A 20 -2.22 1.51 6.17
C SER A 20 -1.88 0.10 6.66
N SER A 21 -2.46 -0.35 7.78
CA SER A 21 -2.19 -1.67 8.33
C SER A 21 -2.63 -2.81 7.40
N LEU A 22 -3.80 -2.67 6.77
CA LEU A 22 -4.33 -3.66 5.82
C LEU A 22 -3.55 -3.63 4.51
N ILE A 23 -3.21 -2.44 4.02
CA ILE A 23 -2.39 -2.27 2.80
C ILE A 23 -0.99 -2.85 3.02
N ALA A 24 -0.37 -2.57 4.17
CA ALA A 24 0.93 -3.14 4.55
C ALA A 24 0.86 -4.67 4.61
N GLU A 25 -0.18 -5.23 5.21
CA GLU A 25 -0.36 -6.68 5.27
C GLU A 25 -0.53 -7.30 3.88
N THR A 26 -1.40 -6.73 3.03
CA THR A 26 -1.61 -7.20 1.65
C THR A 26 -0.36 -7.11 0.80
N LEU A 27 0.44 -6.04 0.97
CA LEU A 27 1.67 -5.83 0.20
C LEU A 27 2.91 -6.48 0.83
N GLY A 28 2.79 -7.07 2.02
CA GLY A 28 3.91 -7.74 2.70
C GLY A 28 4.91 -6.79 3.39
N PHE A 29 4.51 -5.57 3.72
CA PHE A 29 5.32 -4.58 4.42
C PHE A 29 5.02 -4.52 5.92
N LYS A 30 5.94 -3.90 6.65
CA LYS A 30 5.76 -3.50 8.04
C LYS A 30 5.02 -2.16 8.08
N ASP A 31 3.93 -2.08 8.85
CA ASP A 31 3.19 -0.83 9.10
C ASP A 31 3.91 -0.01 10.18
N ASP A 32 4.94 0.73 9.77
CA ASP A 32 5.63 1.73 10.60
C ASP A 32 5.44 3.16 10.06
N GLU A 33 6.00 4.15 10.76
CA GLU A 33 5.88 5.57 10.40
C GLU A 33 6.38 5.84 8.98
N LEU A 34 7.53 5.27 8.60
CA LEU A 34 8.10 5.39 7.26
C LEU A 34 7.15 4.83 6.19
N PHE A 35 6.57 3.66 6.44
CA PHE A 35 5.56 3.09 5.52
C PHE A 35 4.35 4.02 5.36
N ARG A 36 3.84 4.60 6.45
CA ARG A 36 2.67 5.50 6.42
C ARG A 36 2.97 6.79 5.66
N ASP A 37 4.15 7.35 5.83
CA ASP A 37 4.61 8.53 5.08
C ASP A 37 4.75 8.23 3.59
N CYS A 38 5.40 7.12 3.24
CA CYS A 38 5.56 6.69 1.85
C CYS A 38 4.21 6.38 1.20
N LEU A 39 3.29 5.74 1.94
CA LEU A 39 1.93 5.47 1.48
C LEU A 39 1.17 6.78 1.22
N SER A 40 1.27 7.76 2.12
CA SER A 40 0.61 9.06 1.94
C SER A 40 1.12 9.80 0.68
N ALA A 41 2.44 9.79 0.45
CA ALA A 41 3.04 10.34 -0.76
C ALA A 41 2.60 9.58 -2.01
N PHE A 42 2.65 8.24 -1.99
CA PHE A 42 2.19 7.39 -3.10
C PHE A 42 0.73 7.64 -3.48
N ILE A 43 -0.16 7.78 -2.49
CA ILE A 43 -1.58 8.08 -2.72
C ILE A 43 -1.71 9.41 -3.46
N THR A 44 -1.01 10.44 -2.99
CA THR A 44 -1.12 11.81 -3.51
C THR A 44 -0.53 11.92 -4.92
N GLU A 45 0.64 11.34 -5.15
CA GLU A 45 1.39 11.47 -6.40
C GLU A 45 0.84 10.56 -7.50
N ILE A 46 0.49 9.32 -7.14
CA ILE A 46 0.17 8.27 -8.11
C ILE A 46 -1.31 7.93 -8.07
N VAL A 47 -1.86 7.55 -6.90
CA VAL A 47 -3.22 6.98 -6.85
C VAL A 47 -4.27 7.99 -7.25
N LEU A 48 -4.26 9.20 -6.69
CA LEU A 48 -5.26 10.22 -7.00
C LEU A 48 -5.31 10.56 -8.49
N ASN A 49 -4.16 10.56 -9.16
CA ASN A 49 -4.03 10.91 -10.58
C ASN A 49 -4.22 9.70 -11.52
N ALA A 50 -4.21 8.46 -11.01
CA ALA A 50 -4.34 7.27 -11.81
C ALA A 50 -5.75 7.12 -12.42
N THR A 51 -5.79 6.91 -13.73
CA THR A 51 -7.00 6.53 -14.50
C THR A 51 -7.08 5.03 -14.76
N VAL A 52 -5.94 4.33 -14.68
CA VAL A 52 -5.83 2.87 -14.84
C VAL A 52 -5.26 2.28 -13.55
N LEU A 53 -5.96 1.31 -12.96
CA LEU A 53 -5.62 0.74 -11.65
C LEU A 53 -4.93 -0.63 -11.75
N GLU A 54 -4.92 -1.27 -12.92
CA GLU A 54 -4.44 -2.65 -13.12
C GLU A 54 -2.98 -2.87 -12.67
N TYR A 55 -2.15 -1.82 -12.70
CA TYR A 55 -0.73 -1.90 -12.31
C TYR A 55 -0.41 -1.19 -11.00
N ILE A 56 -1.41 -0.65 -10.31
CA ILE A 56 -1.18 0.23 -9.17
C ILE A 56 -0.49 -0.47 -8.00
N MET A 57 -0.77 -1.76 -7.81
CA MET A 57 -0.10 -2.59 -6.79
C MET A 57 1.38 -2.80 -7.11
N VAL A 58 1.73 -3.01 -8.38
CA VAL A 58 3.14 -3.17 -8.81
C VAL A 58 3.89 -1.86 -8.61
N LEU A 59 3.26 -0.73 -8.97
CA LEU A 59 3.83 0.59 -8.74
C LEU A 59 4.01 0.88 -7.24
N ALA A 60 3.00 0.56 -6.41
CA ALA A 60 3.07 0.73 -4.97
C ALA A 60 4.24 -0.06 -4.37
N HIS A 61 4.35 -1.35 -4.71
CA HIS A 61 5.43 -2.19 -4.21
C HIS A 61 6.81 -1.63 -4.60
N ASN A 62 7.00 -1.25 -5.87
CA ASN A 62 8.27 -0.67 -6.32
C ASN A 62 8.57 0.68 -5.65
N TYR A 63 7.56 1.54 -5.48
CA TYR A 63 7.70 2.82 -4.81
C TYR A 63 8.11 2.64 -3.35
N LEU A 64 7.43 1.76 -2.62
CA LEU A 64 7.71 1.49 -1.21
C LEU A 64 9.11 0.90 -1.01
N VAL A 65 9.51 -0.07 -1.83
CA VAL A 65 10.88 -0.63 -1.78
C VAL A 65 11.93 0.45 -2.09
N SER A 66 11.70 1.28 -3.12
CA SER A 66 12.65 2.32 -3.52
C SER A 66 12.81 3.41 -2.46
N ASN A 67 11.78 3.64 -1.64
CA ASN A 67 11.81 4.59 -0.52
C ASN A 67 12.20 3.94 0.82
N GLY A 68 12.65 2.68 0.81
CA GLY A 68 13.23 2.02 1.98
C GLY A 68 12.20 1.44 2.98
N CYS A 69 10.93 1.28 2.59
CA CYS A 69 9.95 0.60 3.44
C CYS A 69 10.37 -0.86 3.70
N LEU A 70 10.21 -1.30 4.94
CA LEU A 70 10.68 -2.62 5.37
C LEU A 70 9.64 -3.69 5.08
N LEU A 71 10.09 -4.82 4.51
CA LEU A 71 9.25 -6.02 4.37
C LEU A 71 8.99 -6.65 5.74
N LYS A 72 7.80 -7.21 5.91
CA LYS A 72 7.43 -7.98 7.10
C LYS A 72 8.29 -9.25 7.13
N GLN A 73 9.19 -9.35 8.11
CA GLN A 73 9.97 -10.58 8.32
C GLN A 73 9.01 -11.71 8.72
N LYS A 74 9.20 -12.89 8.12
CA LYS A 74 8.36 -14.08 8.37
C LYS A 74 8.50 -14.58 9.80
#